data_AF-A0A1A2GA17-F1
#
_entry.id   AF-A0A1A2GA17-F1
#
_cell.length_a   1.000
_cell.length_b   1.000
_cell.length_c   1.000
_cell.angle_alpha   90.00
_cell.angle_beta   90.00
_cell.angle_gamma   90.00
#
_symmetry.space_group_name_H-M   'P 1'
#
loop_
_entity.id
_entity.type
_entity.pdbx_description
1 polymer ?
#
loop_
_entity_poly.entity_id
_entity_poly.type
_entity_poly.pdbx_seq_one_letter_code
_entity_poly.pdbx_strand_id
1 'polypeptide(L)'
;MTSADNGLQAEPDLQVWGAEDAFRTGQRAASAWLLARAAQRSAATSLDHSADSHERTAHVYDEAAEHDGRHCDECREHAAIHRAFAREDRRMAERLRQMADAGPMGFARL
;
A
#
# COMPACT_ATOMS: atom_id res chain seq x y z
N MET A 1 -6.83 6.14 68.76
CA MET A 1 -7.15 4.94 67.97
C MET A 1 -8.61 5.04 67.53
N THR A 2 -8.83 5.33 66.26
CA THR A 2 -10.10 5.05 65.56
C THR A 2 -9.71 4.70 64.13
N SER A 3 -10.06 3.47 63.76
CA SER A 3 -9.61 2.73 62.59
C SER A 3 -9.87 3.45 61.26
N ALA A 4 -8.91 3.30 60.35
CA ALA A 4 -9.16 3.34 58.92
C ALA A 4 -10.18 2.25 58.55
N ASP A 5 -11.19 2.60 57.76
CA ASP A 5 -11.67 1.67 56.72
C ASP A 5 -12.45 2.37 55.59
N ASN A 6 -11.90 2.17 54.40
CA ASN A 6 -12.54 1.94 53.10
C ASN A 6 -13.71 2.79 52.56
N GLY A 7 -13.47 3.32 51.37
CA GLY A 7 -14.51 3.75 50.45
C GLY A 7 -14.02 4.37 49.15
N LEU A 8 -12.80 4.06 48.66
CA LEU A 8 -12.45 4.36 47.26
C LEU A 8 -13.16 3.33 46.37
N GLN A 9 -14.48 3.47 46.23
CA GLN A 9 -15.19 2.95 45.08
C GLN A 9 -14.72 3.76 43.88
N ALA A 10 -13.72 3.24 43.16
CA ALA A 10 -13.56 3.61 41.78
C ALA A 10 -14.82 3.15 41.05
N GLU A 11 -15.68 4.11 40.68
CA GLU A 11 -16.92 3.91 39.95
C GLU A 11 -16.70 2.88 38.80
N PRO A 12 -17.31 1.68 38.88
CA PRO A 12 -17.13 0.62 37.87
C PRO A 12 -17.53 1.09 36.47
N ASP A 13 -18.48 2.02 36.39
CA ASP A 13 -19.10 2.48 35.15
C ASP A 13 -18.13 3.26 34.25
N LEU A 14 -17.14 3.98 34.81
CA LEU A 14 -16.13 4.69 34.02
C LEU A 14 -15.10 3.75 33.38
N GLN A 15 -14.77 2.63 34.03
CA GLN A 15 -13.83 1.63 33.49
C GLN A 15 -14.49 0.75 32.42
N VAL A 16 -15.77 0.41 32.60
CA VAL A 16 -16.55 -0.35 31.61
C VAL A 16 -16.76 0.46 30.33
N TRP A 17 -17.04 1.77 30.44
CA TRP A 17 -17.21 2.64 29.27
C TRP A 17 -15.90 2.80 28.48
N GLY A 18 -14.76 2.96 29.17
CA GLY A 18 -13.44 3.01 28.52
C GLY A 18 -13.03 1.69 27.86
N ALA A 19 -13.42 0.54 28.41
CA ALA A 19 -13.11 -0.77 27.84
C ALA A 19 -13.90 -1.08 26.56
N GLU A 20 -15.20 -0.77 26.53
CA GLU A 20 -16.03 -0.94 25.32
C GLU A 20 -15.53 -0.01 24.20
N ASP A 21 -15.21 1.25 24.50
CA ASP A 21 -14.68 2.20 23.52
C ASP A 21 -13.30 1.77 22.98
N ALA A 22 -12.41 1.27 23.84
CA ALA A 22 -11.12 0.72 23.43
C ALA A 22 -11.30 -0.51 22.52
N PHE A 23 -12.24 -1.39 22.85
CA PHE A 23 -12.56 -2.56 22.03
C PHE A 23 -13.13 -2.19 20.66
N ARG A 24 -14.08 -1.25 20.60
CA ARG A 24 -14.63 -0.73 19.34
C ARG A 24 -13.58 -0.03 18.49
N THR A 25 -12.70 0.73 19.12
CA THR A 25 -11.57 1.38 18.45
C THR A 25 -10.59 0.35 17.88
N GLY A 26 -10.30 -0.72 18.63
CA GLY A 26 -9.49 -1.84 18.16
C GLY A 26 -10.11 -2.55 16.94
N GLN A 27 -11.41 -2.81 16.94
CA GLN A 27 -12.10 -3.40 15.79
C GLN A 27 -12.04 -2.50 14.55
N ARG A 28 -12.24 -1.18 14.74
CA ARG A 28 -12.15 -0.19 13.65
C ARG A 28 -10.74 -0.15 13.08
N ALA A 29 -9.72 -0.15 13.91
CA ALA A 29 -8.31 -0.17 13.48
C ALA A 29 -7.98 -1.45 12.69
N ALA A 30 -8.42 -2.62 13.17
CA ALA A 30 -8.23 -3.88 12.47
C ALA A 30 -8.93 -3.90 11.09
N SER A 31 -10.17 -3.42 11.03
CA SER A 31 -10.92 -3.30 9.77
C SER A 31 -10.25 -2.33 8.79
N ALA A 32 -9.84 -1.14 9.27
CA ALA A 32 -9.13 -0.16 8.45
C ALA A 32 -7.81 -0.70 7.90
N TRP A 33 -7.06 -1.47 8.69
CA TRP A 33 -5.83 -2.13 8.24
C TRP A 33 -6.09 -3.17 7.14
N LEU A 34 -7.12 -4.01 7.30
CA LEU A 34 -7.49 -4.99 6.27
C LEU A 34 -7.89 -4.32 4.95
N LEU A 35 -8.64 -3.21 5.02
CA LEU A 35 -9.02 -2.42 3.85
C LEU A 35 -7.80 -1.78 3.18
N ALA A 36 -6.90 -1.17 3.96
CA ALA A 36 -5.67 -0.57 3.45
C ALA A 36 -4.79 -1.62 2.75
N ARG A 37 -4.64 -2.80 3.36
CA ARG A 37 -3.91 -3.93 2.78
C ARG A 37 -4.51 -4.40 1.46
N ALA A 38 -5.83 -4.52 1.39
CA ALA A 38 -6.52 -4.90 0.16
C ALA A 38 -6.34 -3.83 -0.94
N ALA A 39 -6.47 -2.55 -0.58
CA ALA A 39 -6.28 -1.43 -1.50
C ALA A 39 -4.84 -1.38 -2.04
N GLN A 40 -3.83 -1.56 -1.18
CA GLN A 40 -2.42 -1.60 -1.59
C GLN A 40 -2.14 -2.73 -2.56
N ARG A 41 -2.68 -3.93 -2.32
CA ARG A 41 -2.54 -5.07 -3.23
C ARG A 41 -3.23 -4.83 -4.57
N SER A 42 -4.43 -4.26 -4.54
CA SER A 42 -5.15 -3.90 -5.77
C SER A 42 -4.37 -2.85 -6.58
N ALA A 43 -3.81 -1.84 -5.91
CA ALA A 43 -2.98 -0.82 -6.56
C ALA A 43 -1.69 -1.42 -7.14
N ALA A 44 -1.04 -2.37 -6.44
CA ALA A 44 0.12 -3.08 -6.97
C ALA A 44 -0.21 -3.84 -8.27
N THR A 45 -1.32 -4.58 -8.30
CA THR A 45 -1.78 -5.28 -9.52
C THR A 45 -2.08 -4.30 -10.66
N SER A 46 -2.68 -3.15 -10.36
CA SER A 46 -2.93 -2.12 -11.38
C SER A 46 -1.64 -1.58 -11.98
N LEU A 47 -0.60 -1.41 -11.17
CA LEU A 47 0.72 -0.96 -11.64
C LEU A 47 1.42 -2.04 -12.46
N ASP A 48 1.28 -3.33 -12.12
CA ASP A 48 1.79 -4.42 -12.97
C ASP A 48 1.17 -4.35 -14.38
N HIS A 49 -0.15 -4.17 -14.48
CA HIS A 49 -0.83 -4.00 -15.76
C HIS A 49 -0.40 -2.74 -16.52
N SER A 50 -0.15 -1.65 -15.79
CA SER A 50 0.38 -0.40 -16.37
C SER A 50 1.77 -0.61 -16.95
N ALA A 51 2.66 -1.29 -16.21
CA ALA A 51 3.99 -1.63 -16.67
C ALA A 51 3.97 -2.49 -17.94
N ASP A 52 3.12 -3.51 -17.99
CA ASP A 52 2.95 -4.36 -19.18
C ASP A 52 2.40 -3.56 -20.38
N SER A 53 1.52 -2.58 -20.12
CA SER A 53 1.05 -1.67 -21.17
C SER A 53 2.19 -0.81 -21.71
N HIS A 54 3.01 -0.24 -20.84
CA HIS A 54 4.15 0.55 -21.23
C HIS A 54 5.18 -0.26 -22.02
N GLU A 55 5.45 -1.51 -21.64
CA GLU A 55 6.35 -2.38 -22.43
C GLU A 55 5.79 -2.70 -23.82
N ARG A 56 4.49 -2.98 -23.93
CA ARG A 56 3.85 -3.15 -25.24
C ARG A 56 3.95 -1.89 -26.09
N THR A 57 3.75 -0.71 -25.52
CA THR A 57 3.92 0.54 -26.26
C THR A 57 5.37 0.77 -26.67
N ALA A 58 6.34 0.48 -25.80
CA ALA A 58 7.75 0.57 -26.17
C ALA A 58 8.11 -0.33 -27.34
N HIS A 59 7.59 -1.56 -27.36
CA HIS A 59 7.78 -2.51 -28.46
C HIS A 59 7.26 -1.97 -29.80
N VAL A 60 6.06 -1.38 -29.80
CA VAL A 60 5.49 -0.76 -31.02
C VAL A 60 6.40 0.36 -31.55
N TYR A 61 6.99 1.15 -30.66
CA TYR A 61 7.95 2.18 -31.07
C TYR A 61 9.27 1.59 -31.58
N ASP A 62 9.78 0.51 -31.01
CA ASP A 62 10.96 -0.16 -31.55
C ASP A 62 10.69 -0.71 -32.96
N GLU A 63 9.55 -1.37 -33.16
CA GLU A 63 9.12 -1.86 -34.48
C GLU A 63 9.00 -0.69 -35.50
N ALA A 64 8.43 0.44 -35.08
CA ALA A 64 8.37 1.64 -35.91
C ALA A 64 9.77 2.17 -36.26
N ALA A 65 10.72 2.15 -35.32
CA ALA A 65 12.09 2.57 -35.55
C ALA A 65 12.84 1.66 -36.54
N GLU A 66 12.51 0.37 -36.59
CA GLU A 66 13.09 -0.58 -37.53
C GLU A 66 12.58 -0.36 -38.97
N HIS A 67 11.33 0.08 -39.11
CA HIS A 67 10.68 0.25 -40.42
C HIS A 67 10.76 1.66 -41.00
N ASP A 68 10.85 2.70 -40.16
CA ASP A 68 10.87 4.11 -40.61
C ASP A 68 12.22 4.78 -40.32
N GLY A 69 13.10 4.76 -41.32
CA GLY A 69 14.46 5.31 -41.23
C GLY A 69 14.53 6.83 -41.01
N ARG A 70 13.41 7.57 -41.13
CA ARG A 70 13.38 9.03 -40.91
C ARG A 70 13.12 9.44 -39.46
N HIS A 71 12.37 8.62 -38.73
CA HIS A 71 11.95 8.88 -37.33
C HIS A 71 12.56 7.89 -36.33
N CYS A 72 13.54 7.10 -36.78
CA CYS A 72 14.17 6.03 -36.01
C CYS A 72 14.63 6.46 -34.61
N ASP A 73 15.28 7.63 -34.49
CA ASP A 73 15.81 8.10 -33.21
C ASP A 73 14.69 8.62 -32.27
N GLU A 74 13.67 9.30 -32.80
CA GLU A 74 12.50 9.76 -32.02
C GLU A 74 11.71 8.55 -31.49
N CYS A 75 11.51 7.52 -32.32
CA CYS A 75 10.85 6.29 -31.91
C CYS A 75 11.64 5.56 -30.81
N ARG A 76 12.97 5.46 -30.93
CA ARG A 76 13.83 4.88 -29.87
C ARG A 76 13.74 5.64 -28.56
N GLU A 77 13.70 6.98 -28.62
CA GLU A 77 13.51 7.81 -27.43
C GLU A 77 12.17 7.52 -26.75
N HIS A 78 11.08 7.47 -27.52
CA HIS A 78 9.76 7.11 -27.00
C HIS A 78 9.73 5.71 -26.37
N ALA A 79 10.35 4.73 -27.02
CA ALA A 79 10.47 3.39 -26.46
C ALA A 79 11.25 3.38 -25.14
N ALA A 80 12.33 4.16 -25.03
CA ALA A 80 13.10 4.30 -23.80
C ALA A 80 12.30 4.93 -22.66
N ILE A 81 11.49 5.96 -22.95
CA ILE A 81 10.60 6.62 -21.99
C ILE A 81 9.56 5.64 -21.45
N HIS A 82 8.88 4.89 -22.32
CA HIS A 82 7.91 3.90 -21.90
C HIS A 82 8.53 2.80 -21.03
N ARG A 83 9.72 2.32 -21.38
CA ARG A 83 10.47 1.38 -20.53
C ARG A 83 10.82 1.98 -19.16
N ALA A 84 11.08 3.29 -19.09
CA ALA A 84 11.32 3.96 -17.81
C ALA A 84 10.06 3.97 -16.93
N PHE A 85 8.89 4.26 -17.50
CA PHE A 85 7.62 4.18 -16.79
C PHE A 85 7.31 2.75 -16.32
N ALA A 86 7.51 1.73 -17.16
CA ALA A 86 7.32 0.33 -16.76
C ALA A 86 8.20 -0.07 -15.56
N ARG A 87 9.46 0.41 -15.52
CA ARG A 87 10.35 0.15 -14.38
C ARG A 87 9.87 0.83 -13.09
N GLU A 88 9.42 2.08 -13.18
CA GLU A 88 8.92 2.80 -12.01
C GLU A 88 7.60 2.19 -11.50
N ASP A 89 6.69 1.80 -12.39
CA ASP A 89 5.45 1.12 -12.03
C ASP A 89 5.72 -0.19 -11.28
N ARG A 90 6.65 -1.02 -11.76
CA ARG A 90 7.08 -2.25 -11.06
C ARG A 90 7.66 -1.95 -9.68
N ARG A 91 8.52 -0.92 -9.59
CA ARG A 91 9.10 -0.49 -8.31
C ARG A 91 8.04 -0.03 -7.32
N MET A 92 7.04 0.73 -7.78
CA MET A 92 5.92 1.17 -6.95
C MET A 92 5.03 -0.02 -6.54
N ALA A 93 4.78 -0.97 -7.44
CA ALA A 93 4.03 -2.19 -7.14
C ALA A 93 4.71 -3.03 -6.05
N GLU A 94 6.03 -3.19 -6.11
CA GLU A 94 6.82 -3.85 -5.06
C GLU A 94 6.72 -3.14 -3.72
N ARG A 95 6.83 -1.80 -3.69
CA ARG A 95 6.65 -1.02 -2.45
C ARG A 95 5.26 -1.20 -1.85
N LEU A 96 4.21 -1.19 -2.67
CA LEU A 96 2.85 -1.40 -2.20
C LEU A 96 2.64 -2.81 -1.64
N ARG A 97 3.26 -3.83 -2.26
CA ARG A 97 3.28 -5.19 -1.70
C ARG A 97 3.98 -5.23 -0.34
N GLN A 98 5.15 -4.59 -0.22
CA GLN A 98 5.87 -4.47 1.06
C GLN A 98 5.04 -3.76 2.13
N MET A 99 4.31 -2.69 1.78
CA MET A 99 3.41 -2.00 2.71
C MET A 99 2.22 -2.86 3.12
N ALA A 100 1.67 -3.66 2.20
CA ALA A 100 0.57 -4.58 2.47
C ALA A 100 0.97 -5.77 3.35
N ASP A 101 2.24 -6.15 3.30
CA ASP A 101 2.81 -7.24 4.09
C ASP A 101 3.42 -6.74 5.41
N ALA A 102 3.75 -5.45 5.51
CA ALA A 102 4.04 -4.79 6.77
C ALA A 102 2.77 -4.81 7.64
N GLY A 103 2.82 -5.61 8.72
CA GLY A 103 1.71 -5.71 9.68
C GLY A 103 1.33 -4.34 10.28
N PRO A 104 0.25 -4.27 11.07
CA PRO A 104 -0.37 -3.01 11.50
C PRO A 104 0.55 -2.05 12.26
N MET A 105 1.72 -2.50 12.71
CA MET A 105 2.65 -1.75 13.57
C MET A 105 4.13 -2.14 13.37
N GLY A 106 4.59 -2.64 12.21
CA GLY A 106 6.04 -2.91 11.99
C GLY A 106 6.73 -3.90 12.95
N PHE A 107 5.99 -4.54 13.87
CA PHE A 107 6.50 -5.50 14.87
C PHE A 107 6.57 -6.94 14.36
N ALA A 108 6.14 -7.21 13.12
CA ALA A 108 6.21 -8.54 12.53
C ALA A 108 7.58 -8.82 11.89
N ARG A 109 8.66 -8.54 12.63
CA ARG A 109 10.01 -9.03 12.32
C ARG A 109 10.75 -9.33 13.62
N LEU A 110 10.44 -10.49 14.20
CA LEU A 110 11.29 -11.23 15.14
C LEU A 110 11.46 -12.65 14.60
#